data_AF-A0A0D2DUW5-F1
#
_entry.id   AF-A0A0D2DUW5-F1
#
_cell.length_a   1.000
_cell.length_b   1.000
_cell.length_c   1.000
_cell.angle_alpha   90.00
_cell.angle_beta   90.00
_cell.angle_gamma   90.00
#
_symmetry.space_group_name_H-M   'P 1'
#
loop_
_entity.id
_entity.type
_entity.pdbx_description
1 polymer ?
#
loop_
_entity_poly.entity_id
_entity_poly.type
_entity_poly.pdbx_seq_one_letter_code
_entity_poly.pdbx_strand_id
1 'polypeptide(L)'
;MARLNILDLEFEVLASILEFVDDQSPRSTAAVAQVCKRFNSAVESIRYRQVLVQWDGTKHAWVNSKRRLEQDWQNPDLLRGLRHLTVYRGDLPPIEGPKDEWDNDTNSDDDEDDSAMPGNPFGQLKNVLRDASNLKTLIWKVGYFPPYGITKTLYDYQPKAKLNLYKAERHSSPVGLLAAEQALATLPCLNTFSMTASHGSCIEDHMTFQVVLALAPNLKFASLVSLPLMRPGDPELASRWRAQPELWFPQMYANRKPNTSLRHLTLDGWCLSAETLDYWSRYVNMACLESFKCSRGSVYASFFQRAPELLTGLKHVSLNLNPQERNDETAAAIEQYIATCSSLSSLSLWSWRGGVSLSTILARHGSTLTTLHLHEREDHWYSLRDTLSVEELRSIRQSCPKLKELTFDVNRTSQLLRFEEYGDMMEELRRFKLDKLQIYLDCGVPWLAEAGGRLDRYDSPVQDRRMPDVLEDDFFYCSGDDQFHSASPVHTRPRPPDNADHVLVAHPPSSNKQMCSFLIATWKAVFGSRTEGTRQLTIKSGEWERLNTPILPRLRGQRDVRVCCRAWPHQRDDMQEVCEIEIVCCQGEHKRHFTSK
;
A
#
# COMPACT_ATOMS: atom_id res chain seq x y z
N MET A 1 12.46 1.35 50.07
CA MET A 1 12.82 1.52 48.65
C MET A 1 12.07 2.74 48.14
N ALA A 2 12.78 3.80 47.74
CA ALA A 2 12.14 4.98 47.14
C ALA A 2 11.44 4.54 45.84
N ARG A 3 10.15 4.87 45.67
CA ARG A 3 9.45 4.64 44.41
C ARG A 3 10.04 5.59 43.38
N LEU A 4 10.82 5.07 42.44
CA LEU A 4 11.29 5.82 41.28
C LEU A 4 10.08 6.39 40.54
N ASN A 5 10.01 7.71 40.45
CA ASN A 5 9.01 8.42 39.66
C ASN A 5 9.57 8.62 38.25
N ILE A 6 8.72 8.58 37.22
CA ILE A 6 9.12 8.91 35.84
C ILE A 6 9.72 10.32 35.74
N LEU A 7 9.34 11.22 36.65
CA LEU A 7 9.92 12.57 36.76
C LEU A 7 11.35 12.57 37.30
N ASP A 8 11.87 11.46 37.81
CA ASP A 8 13.25 11.33 38.28
C ASP A 8 14.22 10.93 37.14
N LEU A 9 13.68 10.59 35.95
CA LEU A 9 14.49 10.30 34.77
C LEU A 9 15.26 11.53 34.29
N GLU A 10 16.49 11.33 33.82
CA GLU A 10 17.25 12.37 33.13
C GLU A 10 16.44 12.97 31.98
N PHE A 11 16.64 14.27 31.73
CA PHE A 11 15.82 15.01 30.77
C PHE A 11 15.93 14.41 29.36
N GLU A 12 17.11 13.93 29.00
CA GLU A 12 17.44 13.28 27.73
C GLU A 12 16.68 11.96 27.58
N VAL A 13 16.66 11.14 28.65
CA VAL A 13 15.90 9.87 28.68
C VAL A 13 14.41 10.17 28.55
N LEU A 14 13.91 11.18 29.26
CA LEU A 14 12.53 11.59 29.17
C LEU A 14 12.16 12.11 27.77
N ALA A 15 13.01 12.93 27.15
CA ALA A 15 12.82 13.41 25.78
C ALA A 15 12.87 12.26 24.76
N SER A 16 13.70 11.24 24.97
CA SER A 16 13.73 10.02 24.14
C SER A 16 12.48 9.16 24.29
N ILE A 17 11.93 9.04 25.50
CA ILE A 17 10.64 8.36 25.71
C ILE A 17 9.53 9.13 25.01
N LEU A 18 9.50 10.45 25.18
CA LEU A 18 8.47 11.29 24.57
C LEU A 18 8.63 11.37 23.05
N GLU A 19 9.84 11.27 22.51
CA GLU A 19 10.07 11.07 21.08
C GLU A 19 9.40 9.78 20.60
N PHE A 20 9.59 8.67 21.31
CA PHE A 20 8.90 7.42 20.96
C PHE A 20 7.38 7.57 21.06
N VAL A 21 6.88 8.25 22.09
CA VAL A 21 5.43 8.53 22.23
C VAL A 21 4.93 9.40 21.08
N ASP A 22 5.70 10.41 20.65
CA ASP A 22 5.33 11.27 19.53
C ASP A 22 5.35 10.51 18.20
N ASP A 23 6.34 9.64 18.00
CA ASP A 23 6.43 8.76 16.83
C ASP A 23 5.24 7.79 16.73
N GLN A 24 4.78 7.25 17.85
CA GLN A 24 3.70 6.24 17.89
C GLN A 24 2.29 6.85 18.05
N SER A 25 2.17 7.96 18.77
CA SER A 25 0.90 8.62 19.09
C SER A 25 1.11 10.14 19.29
N PRO A 26 1.25 10.92 18.20
CA PRO A 26 1.51 12.36 18.27
C PRO A 26 0.48 13.16 19.09
N ARG A 27 -0.77 12.66 19.16
CA ARG A 27 -1.83 13.29 19.96
C ARG A 27 -1.60 13.14 21.46
N SER A 28 -0.97 12.05 21.88
CA SER A 28 -0.65 11.79 23.28
C SER A 28 0.41 12.75 23.79
N THR A 29 1.39 13.14 22.96
CA THR A 29 2.45 14.10 23.30
C THR A 29 1.88 15.44 23.80
N ALA A 30 0.84 15.95 23.13
CA ALA A 30 0.18 17.20 23.52
C ALA A 30 -0.51 17.10 24.90
N ALA A 31 -1.11 15.95 25.22
CA ALA A 31 -1.69 15.71 26.54
C ALA A 31 -0.60 15.57 27.61
N VAL A 32 0.50 14.88 27.31
CA VAL A 32 1.62 14.72 28.24
C VAL A 32 2.28 16.06 28.56
N ALA A 33 2.37 16.98 27.60
CA ALA A 33 2.88 18.33 27.82
C ALA A 33 2.08 19.14 28.86
N GLN A 34 0.82 18.78 29.12
CA GLN A 34 -0.04 19.46 30.09
C GLN A 34 0.09 18.89 31.51
N VAL A 35 0.74 17.74 31.67
CA VAL A 35 0.81 17.03 32.97
C VAL A 35 1.69 17.78 33.97
N CYS A 36 2.87 18.24 33.57
CA CYS A 36 3.73 19.07 34.41
C CYS A 36 4.76 19.87 33.59
N LYS A 37 5.43 20.84 34.22
CA LYS A 37 6.47 21.66 33.58
C LYS A 37 7.62 20.84 32.99
N ARG A 38 8.08 19.79 33.67
CA ARG A 38 9.20 18.95 33.20
C ARG A 38 8.84 18.21 31.91
N PHE A 39 7.63 17.63 31.84
CA PHE A 39 7.13 17.03 30.61
C PHE A 39 6.92 18.07 29.51
N ASN A 40 6.39 19.25 29.85
CA ASN A 40 6.22 20.33 28.90
C ASN A 40 7.56 20.71 28.23
N SER A 41 8.60 20.99 29.01
CA SER A 41 9.92 21.31 28.47
C SER A 41 10.53 20.16 27.65
N ALA A 42 10.32 18.91 28.06
CA ALA A 42 10.77 17.75 27.30
C ALA A 42 10.02 17.62 25.96
N VAL A 43 8.71 17.88 25.94
CA VAL A 43 7.91 17.94 24.70
C VAL A 43 8.36 19.10 23.80
N GLU A 44 8.63 20.27 24.37
CA GLU A 44 9.16 21.42 23.61
C GLU A 44 10.48 21.07 22.92
N SER A 45 11.35 20.30 23.57
CA SER A 45 12.63 19.86 23.00
C SER A 45 12.51 18.88 21.81
N ILE A 46 11.34 18.25 21.64
CA ILE A 46 11.08 17.30 20.56
C ILE A 46 10.08 17.83 19.52
N ARG A 47 9.48 19.00 19.76
CA ARG A 47 8.41 19.60 18.95
C ARG A 47 8.72 19.70 17.46
N TYR A 48 9.98 19.94 17.12
CA TYR A 48 10.44 20.13 15.74
C TYR A 48 11.08 18.88 15.11
N ARG A 49 11.09 17.73 15.81
CA ARG A 49 11.74 16.53 15.30
C ARG A 49 11.10 16.00 14.03
N GLN A 50 9.77 16.07 13.96
CA GLN A 50 8.99 15.70 12.80
C GLN A 50 8.27 16.91 12.22
N VAL A 51 8.56 17.22 10.96
CA VAL A 51 7.89 18.29 10.23
C VAL A 51 7.22 17.69 9.00
N LEU A 52 5.92 17.95 8.86
CA LEU A 52 5.14 17.59 7.68
C LEU A 52 4.67 18.87 7.02
N VAL A 53 5.00 19.03 5.74
CA VAL A 53 4.56 20.16 4.94
C VAL A 53 3.90 19.77 3.65
N GLN A 54 3.04 20.66 3.18
CA GLN A 54 2.36 20.60 1.90
C GLN A 54 2.32 21.99 1.29
N TRP A 55 2.29 22.08 -0.04
CA TRP A 55 2.14 23.37 -0.70
C TRP A 55 0.70 23.87 -0.60
N ASP A 56 0.54 25.13 -0.21
CA ASP A 56 -0.75 25.83 -0.26
C ASP A 56 -0.75 26.77 -1.46
N GLY A 57 -1.60 26.49 -2.44
CA GLY A 57 -1.66 27.22 -3.70
C GLY A 57 -2.18 28.65 -3.55
N THR A 58 -2.95 28.92 -2.48
CA THR A 58 -3.47 30.27 -2.19
C THR A 58 -2.40 31.13 -1.52
N LYS A 59 -1.56 30.52 -0.68
CA LYS A 59 -0.49 31.22 0.06
C LYS A 59 0.84 31.23 -0.68
N HIS A 60 0.96 30.45 -1.76
CA HIS A 60 2.21 30.22 -2.49
C HIS A 60 3.37 29.87 -1.54
N ALA A 61 3.12 28.99 -0.57
CA ALA A 61 4.08 28.65 0.47
C ALA A 61 3.88 27.23 1.00
N TRP A 62 4.94 26.68 1.59
CA TRP A 62 4.85 25.45 2.36
C TRP A 62 4.18 25.70 3.70
N VAL A 63 3.08 24.97 3.94
CA VAL A 63 2.32 25.02 5.18
C VAL A 63 2.34 23.68 5.88
N ASN A 64 2.17 23.69 7.20
CA ASN A 64 2.01 22.46 7.96
C ASN A 64 0.62 21.82 7.77
N SER A 65 0.38 20.70 8.47
CA SER A 65 -0.88 19.95 8.42
C SER A 65 -2.13 20.76 8.80
N LYS A 66 -1.97 21.87 9.56
CA LYS A 66 -3.05 22.79 9.93
C LYS A 66 -3.18 23.98 8.96
N ARG A 67 -2.52 23.90 7.80
CA ARG A 67 -2.41 24.97 6.80
C ARG A 67 -1.87 26.29 7.37
N ARG A 68 -1.08 26.24 8.44
CA ARG A 68 -0.41 27.43 8.96
C ARG A 68 0.93 27.59 8.24
N LEU A 69 1.27 28.83 7.92
CA LEU A 69 2.61 29.15 7.44
C LEU A 69 3.60 28.70 8.51
N GLU A 70 4.64 27.99 8.10
CA GLU A 70 5.75 27.72 9.00
C GLU A 70 6.59 29.01 9.02
N GLN A 71 6.21 29.94 9.90
CA GLN A 71 6.72 31.32 9.89
C GLN A 71 8.22 31.42 10.19
N ASP A 72 8.82 30.37 10.77
CA ASP A 72 10.25 30.33 11.09
C ASP A 72 10.93 29.06 10.56
N TRP A 73 10.96 28.86 9.23
CA TRP A 73 11.81 27.82 8.62
C TRP A 73 13.29 27.96 8.98
N GLN A 74 13.72 29.18 9.26
CA GLN A 74 15.05 29.54 9.70
C GLN A 74 15.20 29.58 11.23
N ASN A 75 14.21 29.07 11.98
CA ASN A 75 14.32 28.96 13.43
C ASN A 75 15.51 28.04 13.79
N PRO A 76 16.50 28.52 14.55
CA PRO A 76 17.62 27.69 14.99
C PRO A 76 17.18 26.43 15.75
N ASP A 77 16.09 26.51 16.52
CA ASP A 77 15.55 25.38 17.28
C ASP A 77 14.92 24.34 16.35
N LEU A 78 14.26 24.79 15.27
CA LEU A 78 13.73 23.89 14.24
C LEU A 78 14.89 23.19 13.52
N LEU A 79 15.86 23.93 13.01
CA LEU A 79 16.99 23.38 12.25
C LEU A 79 17.88 22.46 13.09
N ARG A 80 18.03 22.76 14.39
CA ARG A 80 18.71 21.90 15.36
C ARG A 80 17.88 20.67 15.72
N GLY A 81 16.57 20.82 15.83
CA GLY A 81 15.64 19.77 16.25
C GLY A 81 15.21 18.81 15.13
N LEU A 82 15.21 19.25 13.87
CA LEU A 82 14.65 18.52 12.74
C LEU A 82 15.39 17.20 12.48
N ARG A 83 14.64 16.09 12.47
CA ARG A 83 15.14 14.74 12.17
C ARG A 83 14.39 14.10 11.01
N HIS A 84 13.10 14.39 10.88
CA HIS A 84 12.23 13.79 9.89
C HIS A 84 11.43 14.89 9.20
N LEU A 85 11.64 15.04 7.89
CA LEU A 85 10.87 15.96 7.06
C LEU A 85 10.01 15.15 6.09
N THR A 86 8.72 15.44 6.03
CA THR A 86 7.80 14.87 5.04
C THR A 86 7.22 15.97 4.17
N VAL A 87 7.39 15.86 2.86
CA VAL A 87 6.93 16.83 1.87
C VAL A 87 5.80 16.20 1.05
N TYR A 88 4.62 16.79 1.10
CA TYR A 88 3.44 16.40 0.31
C TYR A 88 3.16 17.40 -0.79
N ARG A 89 2.52 16.94 -1.88
CA ARG A 89 2.16 17.82 -3.01
C ARG A 89 1.32 19.02 -2.58
N GLY A 90 0.24 18.82 -1.84
CA GLY A 90 -0.76 19.87 -1.63
C GLY A 90 -1.33 20.38 -2.96
N ASP A 91 -1.47 21.69 -3.11
CA ASP A 91 -1.96 22.34 -4.34
C ASP A 91 -0.81 22.71 -5.30
N LEU A 92 0.38 22.09 -5.15
CA LEU A 92 1.54 22.40 -5.97
C LEU A 92 1.25 22.07 -7.44
N PRO A 93 1.36 23.06 -8.35
CA PRO A 93 1.15 22.79 -9.77
C PRO A 93 2.19 21.77 -10.26
N PRO A 94 1.84 20.98 -11.29
CA PRO A 94 2.85 20.23 -12.01
C PRO A 94 3.88 21.22 -12.56
N ILE A 95 5.17 20.84 -12.51
CA ILE A 95 6.23 21.65 -13.11
C ILE A 95 6.13 21.48 -14.62
N GLU A 96 5.32 22.31 -15.26
CA GLU A 96 5.20 22.42 -16.72
C GLU A 96 6.01 23.63 -17.18
N GLY A 97 7.26 23.41 -17.60
CA GLY A 97 8.11 24.48 -18.11
C GLY A 97 9.33 23.97 -18.88
N PRO A 98 9.86 24.75 -19.84
CA PRO A 98 11.12 24.44 -20.50
C PRO A 98 12.24 24.42 -19.46
N LYS A 99 13.02 23.34 -19.48
CA LYS A 99 13.98 22.94 -18.45
C LYS A 99 15.11 23.94 -18.17
N ASP A 100 15.35 24.90 -19.06
CA ASP A 100 16.55 25.72 -18.99
C ASP A 100 16.46 26.90 -18.01
N GLU A 101 15.30 27.23 -17.46
CA GLU A 101 15.19 28.32 -16.47
C GLU A 101 15.37 27.85 -15.01
N TRP A 102 15.25 26.55 -14.74
CA TRP A 102 15.36 26.00 -13.38
C TRP A 102 16.59 25.08 -13.22
N ASP A 103 17.21 24.65 -14.34
CA ASP A 103 18.43 23.83 -14.36
C ASP A 103 19.72 24.65 -14.70
N ASN A 104 19.64 25.92 -15.11
CA ASN A 104 20.80 26.75 -15.49
C ASN A 104 21.54 27.38 -14.30
N ASP A 105 21.82 26.57 -13.27
CA ASP A 105 22.70 26.94 -12.16
C ASP A 105 24.07 26.24 -12.30
N THR A 106 24.46 25.92 -13.53
CA THR A 106 25.69 25.14 -13.82
C THR A 106 26.93 25.99 -14.11
N ASN A 107 26.86 27.34 -14.01
CA ASN A 107 28.05 28.19 -14.21
C ASN A 107 28.12 29.48 -13.37
N SER A 108 27.18 29.74 -12.47
CA SER A 108 27.35 30.78 -11.45
C SER A 108 27.80 30.12 -10.15
N ASP A 109 29.09 30.24 -9.83
CA ASP A 109 29.63 30.06 -8.47
C ASP A 109 29.08 31.11 -7.47
N ASP A 110 27.97 31.78 -7.80
CA ASP A 110 27.30 32.77 -6.97
C ASP A 110 26.20 32.07 -6.16
N ASP A 111 26.64 31.32 -5.13
CA ASP A 111 25.81 30.65 -4.12
C ASP A 111 25.01 31.61 -3.21
N GLU A 112 24.86 32.89 -3.58
CA GLU A 112 24.23 33.91 -2.76
C GLU A 112 23.05 34.59 -3.49
N ASP A 113 21.85 34.13 -3.14
CA ASP A 113 20.55 34.84 -3.26
C ASP A 113 19.54 34.37 -4.34
N ASP A 114 19.49 33.06 -4.56
CA ASP A 114 18.36 32.38 -5.22
C ASP A 114 17.05 32.37 -4.37
N SER A 115 17.11 32.96 -3.18
CA SER A 115 16.01 33.13 -2.22
C SER A 115 15.00 34.20 -2.63
N ALA A 116 15.36 35.09 -3.56
CA ALA A 116 14.62 36.33 -3.83
C ALA A 116 13.67 36.26 -5.03
N MET A 117 13.70 35.22 -5.88
CA MET A 117 12.77 35.12 -6.99
C MET A 117 11.36 34.74 -6.47
N PRO A 118 10.37 35.64 -6.54
CA PRO A 118 9.01 35.35 -6.10
C PRO A 118 8.42 34.28 -7.00
N GLY A 119 8.38 33.04 -6.53
CA GLY A 119 7.75 31.94 -7.27
C GLY A 119 8.51 30.62 -7.32
N ASN A 120 9.75 30.50 -6.82
CA ASN A 120 10.38 29.17 -6.68
C ASN A 120 9.85 28.47 -5.42
N PRO A 121 8.95 27.48 -5.54
CA PRO A 121 8.40 26.81 -4.37
C PRO A 121 9.47 26.11 -3.55
N PHE A 122 10.60 25.70 -4.13
CA PHE A 122 11.57 24.84 -3.48
C PHE A 122 12.72 25.56 -2.77
N GLY A 123 12.89 26.87 -2.97
CA GLY A 123 14.00 27.63 -2.35
C GLY A 123 14.00 27.54 -0.81
N GLN A 124 12.82 27.66 -0.19
CA GLN A 124 12.67 27.51 1.27
C GLN A 124 13.08 26.11 1.75
N LEU A 125 12.67 25.06 1.04
CA LEU A 125 13.05 23.69 1.36
C LEU A 125 14.54 23.44 1.16
N LYS A 126 15.15 24.01 0.11
CA LYS A 126 16.60 23.95 -0.15
C LYS A 126 17.37 24.47 1.07
N ASN A 127 17.01 25.65 1.58
CA ASN A 127 17.67 26.25 2.74
C ASN A 127 17.49 25.39 4.01
N VAL A 128 16.29 24.88 4.28
CA VAL A 128 16.04 24.01 5.43
C VAL A 128 16.88 22.73 5.36
N LEU A 129 17.00 22.12 4.17
CA LEU A 129 17.81 20.92 3.97
C LEU A 129 19.31 21.20 4.10
N ARG A 130 19.78 22.36 3.67
CA ARG A 130 21.18 22.80 3.85
C ARG A 130 21.51 23.02 5.33
N ASP A 131 20.63 23.73 6.02
CA ASP A 131 20.91 24.28 7.35
C ASP A 131 20.50 23.31 8.49
N ALA A 132 19.75 22.25 8.19
CA ALA A 132 19.40 21.22 9.17
C ALA A 132 20.63 20.44 9.66
N SER A 133 20.88 20.45 10.95
CA SER A 133 22.12 19.90 11.52
C SER A 133 22.19 18.36 11.57
N ASN A 134 21.07 17.65 11.52
CA ASN A 134 21.03 16.20 11.76
C ASN A 134 19.77 15.54 11.15
N LEU A 135 19.48 15.82 9.88
CA LEU A 135 18.35 15.20 9.20
C LEU A 135 18.58 13.68 9.07
N LYS A 136 17.66 12.88 9.62
CA LYS A 136 17.71 11.41 9.53
C LYS A 136 16.94 10.89 8.32
N THR A 137 15.77 11.48 8.03
CA THR A 137 14.88 11.00 6.97
C THR A 137 14.21 12.17 6.26
N LEU A 138 14.18 12.09 4.92
CA LEU A 138 13.31 12.90 4.07
C LEU A 138 12.32 11.97 3.36
N ILE A 139 11.02 12.22 3.54
CA ILE A 139 9.95 11.54 2.82
C ILE A 139 9.40 12.47 1.76
N TRP A 140 9.52 12.09 0.49
CA TRP A 140 9.04 12.87 -0.64
C TRP A 140 7.79 12.24 -1.26
N LYS A 141 6.65 12.91 -1.11
CA LYS A 141 5.31 12.51 -1.56
C LYS A 141 4.65 13.63 -2.37
N VAL A 142 5.44 14.26 -3.25
CA VAL A 142 4.98 15.34 -4.13
C VAL A 142 4.33 14.80 -5.42
N GLY A 143 4.58 13.53 -5.77
CA GLY A 143 4.04 12.92 -6.99
C GLY A 143 4.94 13.08 -8.21
N TYR A 144 6.10 13.70 -8.08
CA TYR A 144 7.14 13.79 -9.11
C TYR A 144 8.54 13.84 -8.47
N PHE A 145 9.57 13.76 -9.31
CA PHE A 145 10.98 13.74 -8.88
C PHE A 145 11.37 15.02 -8.13
N PRO A 146 12.16 14.92 -7.04
CA PRO A 146 12.73 16.12 -6.43
C PRO A 146 13.56 16.91 -7.47
N PRO A 147 13.41 18.24 -7.55
CA PRO A 147 14.20 19.07 -8.45
C PRO A 147 15.71 18.90 -8.22
N TYR A 148 16.52 19.22 -9.24
CA TYR A 148 17.98 19.09 -9.16
C TYR A 148 18.57 19.84 -7.96
N GLY A 149 18.12 21.07 -7.67
CA GLY A 149 18.58 21.83 -6.51
C GLY A 149 18.33 21.11 -5.17
N ILE A 150 17.23 20.35 -5.05
CA ILE A 150 16.94 19.56 -3.84
C ILE A 150 17.84 18.33 -3.78
N THR A 151 18.03 17.59 -4.90
CA THR A 151 18.89 16.41 -4.91
C THR A 151 20.36 16.76 -4.67
N LYS A 152 20.85 17.85 -5.27
CA LYS A 152 22.19 18.41 -5.02
C LYS A 152 22.37 18.79 -3.55
N THR A 153 21.42 19.51 -2.97
CA THR A 153 21.49 19.90 -1.54
C THR A 153 21.54 18.68 -0.62
N LEU A 154 20.78 17.63 -0.92
CA LEU A 154 20.85 16.37 -0.16
C LEU A 154 22.20 15.69 -0.30
N TYR A 155 22.81 15.73 -1.48
CA TYR A 155 24.14 15.16 -1.73
C TYR A 155 25.21 15.92 -0.91
N ASP A 156 25.21 17.25 -1.00
CA ASP A 156 26.24 18.11 -0.43
C ASP A 156 26.15 18.18 1.11
N TYR A 157 24.92 18.31 1.64
CA TYR A 157 24.72 18.65 3.07
C TYR A 157 24.11 17.51 3.89
N GLN A 158 23.40 16.56 3.27
CA GLN A 158 22.67 15.49 3.97
C GLN A 158 22.97 14.06 3.46
N PRO A 159 24.24 13.68 3.20
CA PRO A 159 24.56 12.40 2.56
C PRO A 159 24.22 11.17 3.41
N LYS A 160 24.07 11.34 4.73
CA LYS A 160 23.71 10.27 5.69
C LYS A 160 22.21 10.14 5.95
N ALA A 161 21.41 11.08 5.46
CA ALA A 161 19.96 11.00 5.60
C ALA A 161 19.42 9.79 4.81
N LYS A 162 18.15 9.45 5.02
CA LYS A 162 17.42 8.49 4.19
C LYS A 162 16.36 9.23 3.38
N LEU A 163 16.54 9.29 2.07
CA LEU A 163 15.52 9.75 1.15
C LEU A 163 14.58 8.59 0.80
N ASN A 164 13.30 8.78 1.06
CA ASN A 164 12.23 7.89 0.64
C ASN A 164 11.31 8.62 -0.34
N LEU A 165 11.41 8.25 -1.62
CA LEU A 165 10.64 8.81 -2.71
C LEU A 165 9.47 7.89 -3.07
N TYR A 166 8.24 8.41 -3.01
CA TYR A 166 7.03 7.63 -3.27
C TYR A 166 6.21 8.18 -4.43
N LYS A 167 5.74 7.27 -5.29
CA LYS A 167 4.83 7.56 -6.41
C LYS A 167 5.32 8.73 -7.28
N ALA A 168 6.61 8.75 -7.59
CA ALA A 168 7.14 9.71 -8.55
C ALA A 168 6.52 9.44 -9.92
N GLU A 169 6.09 10.49 -10.60
CA GLU A 169 5.68 10.47 -12.00
C GLU A 169 6.59 11.42 -12.77
N ARG A 170 6.88 11.06 -14.02
CA ARG A 170 7.64 11.90 -14.93
C ARG A 170 6.63 12.80 -15.68
N HIS A 171 6.73 14.11 -15.49
CA HIS A 171 5.83 15.05 -16.16
C HIS A 171 6.26 15.42 -17.56
N SER A 172 7.54 15.20 -17.89
CA SER A 172 8.09 15.50 -19.21
C SER A 172 8.49 14.20 -19.91
N SER A 173 8.16 14.04 -21.20
CA SER A 173 8.58 12.88 -22.01
C SER A 173 9.71 13.16 -23.01
N PRO A 174 10.73 14.00 -22.73
CA PRO A 174 11.88 14.10 -23.62
C PRO A 174 12.65 12.79 -23.56
N VAL A 175 13.27 12.41 -24.67
CA VAL A 175 14.11 11.21 -24.73
C VAL A 175 15.38 11.45 -23.88
N GLY A 176 15.71 10.51 -23.00
CA GLY A 176 16.89 10.53 -22.14
C GLY A 176 16.61 10.87 -20.68
N LEU A 177 17.65 10.79 -19.86
CA LEU A 177 17.58 11.05 -18.42
C LEU A 177 17.61 12.55 -18.12
N LEU A 178 16.75 13.02 -17.21
CA LEU A 178 16.79 14.41 -16.75
C LEU A 178 17.96 14.64 -15.78
N ALA A 179 18.45 15.88 -15.65
CA ALA A 179 19.51 16.22 -14.69
C ALA A 179 19.13 15.82 -13.25
N ALA A 180 17.89 16.12 -12.85
CA ALA A 180 17.35 15.72 -11.54
C ALA A 180 17.27 14.19 -11.37
N GLU A 181 16.91 13.46 -12.42
CA GLU A 181 16.86 11.99 -12.42
C GLU A 181 18.26 11.37 -12.35
N GLN A 182 19.24 11.96 -13.05
CA GLN A 182 20.64 11.55 -13.01
C GLN A 182 21.25 11.75 -11.62
N ALA A 183 21.03 12.92 -11.02
CA ALA A 183 21.47 13.23 -9.67
C ALA A 183 20.82 12.31 -8.63
N LEU A 184 19.53 12.00 -8.80
CA LEU A 184 18.82 11.07 -7.93
C LEU A 184 19.39 9.65 -8.03
N ALA A 185 19.69 9.19 -9.25
CA ALA A 185 20.17 7.82 -9.50
C ALA A 185 21.52 7.53 -8.82
N THR A 186 22.35 8.54 -8.58
CA THR A 186 23.65 8.39 -7.91
C THR A 186 23.64 8.80 -6.44
N LEU A 187 22.48 9.21 -5.93
CA LEU A 187 22.34 9.81 -4.61
C LEU A 187 22.58 8.76 -3.49
N PRO A 188 23.61 8.94 -2.61
CA PRO A 188 23.93 7.96 -1.58
C PRO A 188 22.84 7.77 -0.53
N CYS A 189 22.02 8.80 -0.28
CA CYS A 189 20.95 8.77 0.71
C CYS A 189 19.64 8.16 0.18
N LEU A 190 19.51 7.85 -1.12
CA LEU A 190 18.30 7.24 -1.66
C LEU A 190 18.12 5.81 -1.13
N ASN A 191 17.05 5.60 -0.35
CA ASN A 191 16.78 4.31 0.29
C ASN A 191 15.52 3.62 -0.24
N THR A 192 14.49 4.40 -0.53
CA THR A 192 13.22 3.92 -1.09
C THR A 192 12.91 4.70 -2.35
N PHE A 193 12.59 3.99 -3.43
CA PHE A 193 12.17 4.60 -4.68
C PHE A 193 10.90 3.92 -5.21
N SER A 194 9.85 4.71 -5.43
CA SER A 194 8.63 4.23 -6.05
C SER A 194 8.17 5.18 -7.14
N MET A 195 7.77 4.59 -8.27
CA MET A 195 7.39 5.30 -9.49
C MET A 195 6.09 4.72 -10.06
N THR A 196 5.28 5.57 -10.66
CA THR A 196 4.15 5.17 -11.51
C THR A 196 4.51 5.50 -12.96
N ALA A 197 4.43 4.51 -13.85
CA ALA A 197 4.61 4.74 -15.27
C ALA A 197 3.27 5.10 -15.92
N SER A 198 3.23 6.23 -16.61
CA SER A 198 2.02 6.77 -17.23
C SER A 198 1.95 6.40 -18.71
N HIS A 199 0.75 6.34 -19.29
CA HIS A 199 0.56 5.97 -20.71
C HIS A 199 1.37 6.84 -21.68
N GLY A 200 1.55 8.14 -21.39
CA GLY A 200 2.27 9.08 -22.28
C GLY A 200 3.80 9.12 -22.11
N SER A 201 4.33 8.48 -21.08
CA SER A 201 5.77 8.49 -20.73
C SER A 201 6.26 7.08 -20.38
N CYS A 202 5.46 6.04 -20.65
CA CYS A 202 5.67 4.71 -20.11
C CYS A 202 7.08 4.19 -20.37
N ILE A 203 7.57 4.35 -21.60
CA ILE A 203 8.92 3.89 -21.95
C ILE A 203 9.97 4.66 -21.16
N GLU A 204 9.94 5.99 -21.21
CA GLU A 204 10.86 6.86 -20.47
C GLU A 204 10.86 6.56 -18.97
N ASP A 205 9.69 6.30 -18.39
CA ASP A 205 9.50 5.97 -16.99
C ASP A 205 10.21 4.66 -16.61
N HIS A 206 10.04 3.63 -17.43
CA HIS A 206 10.72 2.36 -17.23
C HIS A 206 12.23 2.51 -17.33
N MET A 207 12.72 3.33 -18.26
CA MET A 207 14.14 3.56 -18.47
C MET A 207 14.75 4.32 -17.29
N THR A 208 14.11 5.40 -16.84
CA THR A 208 14.52 6.13 -15.63
C THR A 208 14.53 5.19 -14.42
N PHE A 209 13.51 4.35 -14.26
CA PHE A 209 13.44 3.39 -13.16
C PHE A 209 14.62 2.40 -13.19
N GLN A 210 14.96 1.85 -14.36
CA GLN A 210 16.11 0.96 -14.53
C GLN A 210 17.44 1.64 -14.16
N VAL A 211 17.63 2.88 -14.56
CA VAL A 211 18.84 3.65 -14.25
C VAL A 211 18.97 3.84 -12.74
N VAL A 212 17.91 4.28 -12.07
CA VAL A 212 17.93 4.46 -10.60
C VAL A 212 18.22 3.14 -9.89
N LEU A 213 17.58 2.04 -10.28
CA LEU A 213 17.82 0.72 -9.68
C LEU A 213 19.27 0.27 -9.83
N ALA A 214 19.86 0.52 -11.00
CA ALA A 214 21.21 0.08 -11.30
C ALA A 214 22.28 0.92 -10.60
N LEU A 215 22.05 2.23 -10.41
CA LEU A 215 23.08 3.17 -9.96
C LEU A 215 22.98 3.55 -8.48
N ALA A 216 21.79 3.48 -7.86
CA ALA A 216 21.60 3.97 -6.50
C ALA A 216 22.27 3.04 -5.46
N PRO A 217 23.34 3.47 -4.78
CA PRO A 217 24.24 2.55 -4.09
C PRO A 217 23.66 1.96 -2.80
N ASN A 218 22.68 2.63 -2.19
CA ASN A 218 22.07 2.25 -0.91
C ASN A 218 20.55 2.00 -1.01
N LEU A 219 20.05 1.83 -2.25
CA LEU A 219 18.63 1.58 -2.49
C LEU A 219 18.25 0.22 -1.92
N LYS A 220 17.26 0.18 -1.02
CA LYS A 220 16.77 -1.06 -0.38
C LYS A 220 15.40 -1.47 -0.88
N PHE A 221 14.55 -0.50 -1.23
CA PHE A 221 13.20 -0.73 -1.71
C PHE A 221 12.96 -0.04 -3.05
N ALA A 222 12.44 -0.78 -4.02
CA ALA A 222 12.05 -0.31 -5.32
C ALA A 222 10.62 -0.77 -5.66
N SER A 223 9.79 0.12 -6.20
CA SER A 223 8.45 -0.24 -6.67
C SER A 223 8.08 0.51 -7.94
N LEU A 224 7.71 -0.23 -8.97
CA LEU A 224 7.18 0.29 -10.21
C LEU A 224 5.73 -0.15 -10.38
N VAL A 225 4.86 0.81 -10.66
CA VAL A 225 3.45 0.57 -11.02
C VAL A 225 3.27 0.98 -12.48
N SER A 226 3.13 0.00 -13.36
CA SER A 226 3.02 0.21 -14.81
C SER A 226 1.56 0.29 -15.26
N LEU A 227 1.24 1.35 -16.03
CA LEU A 227 -0.02 1.57 -16.74
C LEU A 227 0.31 2.22 -18.10
N PRO A 228 0.38 1.47 -19.22
CA PRO A 228 -0.19 0.14 -19.48
C PRO A 228 0.62 -1.04 -18.90
N LEU A 229 0.10 -2.27 -19.09
CA LEU A 229 0.85 -3.49 -18.79
C LEU A 229 2.08 -3.60 -19.70
N MET A 230 3.18 -4.09 -19.15
CA MET A 230 4.46 -4.19 -19.85
C MET A 230 4.93 -5.63 -19.99
N ARG A 231 5.65 -5.89 -21.08
CA ARG A 231 6.33 -7.16 -21.35
C ARG A 231 7.79 -6.90 -21.73
N PRO A 232 8.73 -7.78 -21.33
CA PRO A 232 10.07 -7.79 -21.88
C PRO A 232 10.00 -7.85 -23.41
N GLY A 233 10.83 -7.06 -24.09
CA GLY A 233 10.87 -7.08 -25.56
C GLY A 233 9.70 -6.37 -26.25
N ASP A 234 8.90 -5.57 -25.52
CA ASP A 234 7.98 -4.62 -26.14
C ASP A 234 8.71 -3.87 -27.28
N PRO A 235 8.24 -3.95 -28.54
CA PRO A 235 8.94 -3.38 -29.68
C PRO A 235 9.29 -1.91 -29.51
N GLU A 236 8.45 -1.15 -28.79
CA GLU A 236 8.70 0.27 -28.55
C GLU A 236 9.82 0.48 -27.53
N LEU A 237 9.79 -0.27 -26.41
CA LEU A 237 10.86 -0.28 -25.42
C LEU A 237 12.20 -0.68 -26.04
N ALA A 238 12.19 -1.74 -26.85
CA ALA A 238 13.38 -2.27 -27.49
C ALA A 238 13.91 -1.35 -28.61
N SER A 239 13.02 -0.71 -29.38
CA SER A 239 13.40 0.23 -30.44
C SER A 239 14.04 1.50 -29.87
N ARG A 240 13.41 2.14 -28.88
CA ARG A 240 13.94 3.36 -28.24
C ARG A 240 15.24 3.09 -27.48
N TRP A 241 15.34 1.96 -26.76
CA TRP A 241 16.60 1.56 -26.10
C TRP A 241 17.75 1.41 -27.10
N ARG A 242 17.53 0.66 -28.19
CA ARG A 242 18.59 0.36 -29.15
C ARG A 242 19.01 1.57 -29.97
N ALA A 243 18.11 2.52 -30.19
CA ALA A 243 18.41 3.71 -30.98
C ALA A 243 19.46 4.60 -30.31
N GLN A 244 19.37 4.83 -28.99
CA GLN A 244 20.21 5.79 -28.27
C GLN A 244 20.48 5.37 -26.80
N PRO A 245 21.22 4.28 -26.55
CA PRO A 245 21.45 3.78 -25.19
C PRO A 245 22.26 4.75 -24.32
N GLU A 246 23.10 5.59 -24.92
CA GLU A 246 23.97 6.55 -24.22
C GLU A 246 23.20 7.68 -23.54
N LEU A 247 21.97 7.97 -23.98
CA LEU A 247 21.09 8.97 -23.36
C LEU A 247 20.52 8.52 -22.01
N TRP A 248 20.60 7.23 -21.73
CA TRP A 248 20.03 6.61 -20.53
C TRP A 248 21.12 6.06 -19.61
N PHE A 249 22.12 5.42 -20.19
CA PHE A 249 23.30 4.93 -19.47
C PHE A 249 24.55 5.60 -20.03
N PRO A 250 25.06 6.65 -19.36
CA PRO A 250 26.36 7.21 -19.69
C PRO A 250 27.44 6.12 -19.74
N GLN A 251 28.40 6.23 -20.66
CA GLN A 251 29.43 5.20 -20.89
C GLN A 251 30.19 4.79 -19.63
N MET A 252 30.37 5.70 -18.68
CA MET A 252 30.99 5.43 -17.36
C MET A 252 30.29 4.31 -16.57
N TYR A 253 29.01 4.01 -16.87
CA TYR A 253 28.22 2.97 -16.24
C TYR A 253 27.97 1.74 -17.12
N ALA A 254 28.64 1.63 -18.28
CA ALA A 254 28.47 0.52 -19.21
C ALA A 254 28.88 -0.83 -18.61
N ASN A 255 29.93 -0.85 -17.77
CA ASN A 255 30.46 -2.06 -17.13
C ASN A 255 30.00 -2.25 -15.68
N ARG A 256 28.87 -1.64 -15.29
CA ARG A 256 28.35 -1.75 -13.93
C ARG A 256 27.97 -3.18 -13.59
N LYS A 257 28.14 -3.55 -12.32
CA LYS A 257 27.58 -4.80 -11.79
C LYS A 257 26.12 -4.58 -11.39
N PRO A 258 25.27 -5.62 -11.43
CA PRO A 258 23.92 -5.53 -10.90
C PRO A 258 23.92 -5.08 -9.44
N ASN A 259 22.96 -4.24 -9.08
CA ASN A 259 22.83 -3.66 -7.75
C ASN A 259 22.63 -4.76 -6.70
N THR A 260 23.43 -4.75 -5.63
CA THR A 260 23.39 -5.72 -4.53
C THR A 260 22.81 -5.16 -3.23
N SER A 261 22.42 -3.88 -3.18
CA SER A 261 21.81 -3.25 -2.00
C SER A 261 20.30 -3.47 -1.94
N LEU A 262 19.65 -3.71 -3.08
CA LEU A 262 18.21 -3.89 -3.15
C LEU A 262 17.76 -5.14 -2.39
N ARG A 263 16.70 -5.01 -1.59
CA ARG A 263 16.11 -6.10 -0.80
C ARG A 263 14.64 -6.34 -1.16
N HIS A 264 13.94 -5.31 -1.61
CA HIS A 264 12.53 -5.37 -1.96
C HIS A 264 12.30 -4.82 -3.36
N LEU A 265 11.66 -5.61 -4.22
CA LEU A 265 11.31 -5.20 -5.57
C LEU A 265 9.82 -5.48 -5.84
N THR A 266 9.09 -4.44 -6.24
CA THR A 266 7.72 -4.55 -6.75
C THR A 266 7.69 -4.18 -8.23
N LEU A 267 7.19 -5.09 -9.07
CA LEU A 267 6.98 -4.90 -10.50
C LEU A 267 5.51 -5.10 -10.83
N ASP A 268 4.69 -4.10 -10.53
CA ASP A 268 3.26 -4.18 -10.75
C ASP A 268 2.92 -3.75 -12.18
N GLY A 269 2.16 -4.57 -12.90
CA GLY A 269 1.89 -4.41 -14.34
C GLY A 269 2.86 -5.15 -15.26
N TRP A 270 3.86 -5.86 -14.72
CA TRP A 270 4.79 -6.71 -15.49
C TRP A 270 4.32 -8.16 -15.51
N CYS A 271 4.64 -8.90 -16.59
CA CYS A 271 4.33 -10.33 -16.65
C CYS A 271 5.27 -11.18 -15.77
N LEU A 272 4.72 -12.27 -15.23
CA LEU A 272 5.48 -13.35 -14.61
C LEU A 272 6.01 -14.28 -15.71
N SER A 273 7.18 -13.95 -16.27
CA SER A 273 7.93 -14.77 -17.24
C SER A 273 9.42 -14.88 -16.90
N ALA A 274 10.11 -15.88 -17.46
CA ALA A 274 11.57 -15.98 -17.38
C ALA A 274 12.26 -14.73 -17.96
N GLU A 275 11.75 -14.21 -19.07
CA GLU A 275 12.27 -13.01 -19.73
C GLU A 275 12.22 -11.79 -18.81
N THR A 276 11.18 -11.65 -17.97
CA THR A 276 11.09 -10.57 -16.98
C THR A 276 12.20 -10.70 -15.96
N LEU A 277 12.43 -11.91 -15.42
CA LEU A 277 13.50 -12.14 -14.46
C LEU A 277 14.87 -11.86 -15.07
N ASP A 278 15.13 -12.38 -16.27
CA ASP A 278 16.40 -12.17 -16.97
C ASP A 278 16.61 -10.70 -17.34
N TYR A 279 15.56 -9.98 -17.71
CA TYR A 279 15.62 -8.54 -17.97
C TYR A 279 16.05 -7.76 -16.73
N TRP A 280 15.37 -7.95 -15.59
CA TRP A 280 15.67 -7.21 -14.36
C TRP A 280 16.98 -7.66 -13.70
N SER A 281 17.41 -8.90 -13.92
CA SER A 281 18.70 -9.41 -13.42
C SER A 281 19.93 -8.65 -13.94
N ARG A 282 19.79 -7.93 -15.05
CA ARG A 282 20.85 -7.07 -15.62
C ARG A 282 21.12 -5.83 -14.75
N TYR A 283 20.12 -5.41 -13.97
CA TYR A 283 20.18 -4.18 -13.17
C TYR A 283 20.29 -4.47 -11.69
N VAL A 284 19.73 -5.60 -11.23
CA VAL A 284 19.66 -5.98 -9.83
C VAL A 284 20.15 -7.42 -9.66
N ASN A 285 20.97 -7.65 -8.64
CA ASN A 285 21.29 -9.01 -8.22
C ASN A 285 20.06 -9.62 -7.52
N MET A 286 19.28 -10.38 -8.28
CA MET A 286 18.01 -10.98 -7.82
C MET A 286 18.18 -11.91 -6.61
N ALA A 287 19.37 -12.51 -6.44
CA ALA A 287 19.66 -13.40 -5.31
C ALA A 287 19.73 -12.65 -3.97
N CYS A 288 19.96 -11.33 -3.99
CA CYS A 288 19.97 -10.48 -2.81
C CYS A 288 18.56 -10.03 -2.38
N LEU A 289 17.52 -10.30 -3.17
CA LEU A 289 16.16 -9.92 -2.81
C LEU A 289 15.64 -10.77 -1.65
N GLU A 290 15.06 -10.11 -0.67
CA GLU A 290 14.31 -10.72 0.44
C GLU A 290 12.81 -10.70 0.18
N SER A 291 12.34 -9.76 -0.66
CA SER A 291 10.93 -9.62 -1.02
C SER A 291 10.75 -9.33 -2.49
N PHE A 292 9.83 -10.08 -3.10
CA PHE A 292 9.42 -9.87 -4.48
C PHE A 292 7.90 -9.80 -4.59
N LYS A 293 7.40 -8.75 -5.26
CA LYS A 293 6.00 -8.57 -5.60
C LYS A 293 5.84 -8.35 -7.10
N CYS A 294 4.94 -9.08 -7.72
CA CYS A 294 4.57 -8.87 -9.11
C CYS A 294 3.07 -9.17 -9.29
N SER A 295 2.36 -8.23 -9.89
CA SER A 295 0.90 -8.27 -10.00
C SER A 295 0.42 -7.68 -11.33
N ARG A 296 -0.84 -7.91 -11.69
CA ARG A 296 -1.56 -7.41 -12.88
C ARG A 296 -1.07 -7.86 -14.25
N GLY A 297 0.16 -8.34 -14.41
CA GLY A 297 0.64 -8.87 -15.70
C GLY A 297 0.28 -10.34 -15.95
N SER A 298 0.57 -10.79 -17.17
CA SER A 298 0.30 -12.16 -17.60
C SER A 298 1.19 -13.19 -16.90
N VAL A 299 0.74 -14.45 -16.82
CA VAL A 299 1.42 -15.51 -16.04
C VAL A 299 1.89 -16.66 -16.94
N TYR A 300 3.16 -17.04 -16.83
CA TYR A 300 3.78 -18.08 -17.65
C TYR A 300 4.57 -19.09 -16.80
N ALA A 301 4.52 -20.38 -17.18
CA ALA A 301 5.28 -21.46 -16.55
C ALA A 301 6.79 -21.17 -16.43
N SER A 302 7.36 -20.49 -17.44
CA SER A 302 8.79 -20.18 -17.52
C SER A 302 9.30 -19.33 -16.35
N PHE A 303 8.46 -18.47 -15.76
CA PHE A 303 8.83 -17.74 -14.55
C PHE A 303 9.18 -18.67 -13.40
N PHE A 304 8.32 -19.65 -13.15
CA PHE A 304 8.44 -20.57 -12.01
C PHE A 304 9.57 -21.58 -12.19
N GLN A 305 9.94 -21.88 -13.44
CA GLN A 305 11.12 -22.69 -13.76
C GLN A 305 12.42 -21.90 -13.54
N ARG A 306 12.43 -20.60 -13.87
CA ARG A 306 13.62 -19.73 -13.78
C ARG A 306 13.82 -19.12 -12.39
N ALA A 307 12.74 -18.86 -11.65
CA ALA A 307 12.78 -18.22 -10.33
C ALA A 307 13.70 -18.92 -9.31
N PRO A 308 13.74 -20.27 -9.18
CA PRO A 308 14.63 -20.95 -8.24
C PRO A 308 16.12 -20.60 -8.42
N GLU A 309 16.53 -20.28 -9.64
CA GLU A 309 17.94 -20.00 -9.97
C GLU A 309 18.33 -18.55 -9.63
N LEU A 310 17.37 -17.62 -9.66
CA LEU A 310 17.62 -16.19 -9.51
C LEU A 310 17.14 -15.61 -8.18
N LEU A 311 16.07 -16.15 -7.60
CA LEU A 311 15.37 -15.60 -6.44
C LEU A 311 15.64 -16.41 -5.15
N THR A 312 16.90 -16.79 -4.94
CA THR A 312 17.32 -17.73 -3.89
C THR A 312 17.18 -17.19 -2.47
N GLY A 313 17.19 -15.85 -2.30
CA GLY A 313 17.18 -15.16 -0.99
C GLY A 313 15.79 -14.80 -0.45
N LEU A 314 14.71 -15.15 -1.16
CA LEU A 314 13.39 -14.65 -0.83
C LEU A 314 12.86 -15.18 0.51
N LYS A 315 12.29 -14.25 1.28
CA LYS A 315 11.54 -14.49 2.52
C LYS A 315 10.08 -14.10 2.38
N HIS A 316 9.77 -13.22 1.43
CA HIS A 316 8.44 -12.65 1.20
C HIS A 316 8.09 -12.70 -0.28
N VAL A 317 6.98 -13.35 -0.64
CA VAL A 317 6.50 -13.46 -2.02
C VAL A 317 5.07 -12.97 -2.11
N SER A 318 4.80 -12.07 -3.06
CA SER A 318 3.45 -11.62 -3.39
C SER A 318 3.18 -11.72 -4.89
N LEU A 319 2.37 -12.68 -5.31
CA LEU A 319 2.08 -12.94 -6.73
C LEU A 319 0.59 -12.88 -7.01
N ASN A 320 0.24 -12.40 -8.20
CA ASN A 320 -1.07 -12.60 -8.78
C ASN A 320 -0.97 -13.63 -9.90
N LEU A 321 -1.61 -14.77 -9.69
CA LEU A 321 -1.48 -15.96 -10.52
C LEU A 321 -2.49 -16.02 -11.67
N ASN A 322 -3.35 -15.00 -11.81
CA ASN A 322 -4.33 -14.77 -12.88
C ASN A 322 -4.98 -16.06 -13.43
N PRO A 323 -6.20 -16.40 -12.99
CA PRO A 323 -6.77 -17.72 -13.24
C PRO A 323 -7.10 -17.96 -14.73
N GLN A 324 -7.30 -16.89 -15.51
CA GLN A 324 -7.74 -16.96 -16.91
C GLN A 324 -6.63 -17.39 -17.89
N GLU A 325 -5.36 -17.17 -17.55
CA GLU A 325 -4.23 -17.44 -18.45
C GLU A 325 -3.47 -18.72 -18.08
N ARG A 326 -3.89 -19.39 -17.01
CA ARG A 326 -3.19 -20.54 -16.46
C ARG A 326 -3.68 -21.83 -17.12
N ASN A 327 -2.77 -22.49 -17.84
CA ASN A 327 -2.93 -23.87 -18.32
C ASN A 327 -2.33 -24.88 -17.31
N ASP A 328 -2.53 -26.17 -17.55
CA ASP A 328 -2.06 -27.26 -16.68
C ASP A 328 -0.53 -27.23 -16.47
N GLU A 329 0.23 -26.88 -17.51
CA GLU A 329 1.68 -26.72 -17.44
C GLU A 329 2.07 -25.59 -16.48
N THR A 330 1.41 -24.44 -16.57
CA THR A 330 1.65 -23.29 -15.70
C THR A 330 1.24 -23.60 -14.27
N ALA A 331 0.11 -24.28 -14.06
CA ALA A 331 -0.32 -24.73 -12.74
C ALA A 331 0.70 -25.70 -12.11
N ALA A 332 1.18 -26.69 -12.86
CA ALA A 332 2.20 -27.62 -12.39
C ALA A 332 3.51 -26.90 -12.03
N ALA A 333 3.94 -25.93 -12.83
CA ALA A 333 5.13 -25.14 -12.56
C ALA A 333 4.98 -24.27 -11.29
N ILE A 334 3.80 -23.67 -11.08
CA ILE A 334 3.49 -22.91 -9.85
C ILE A 334 3.57 -23.83 -8.62
N GLU A 335 2.85 -24.96 -8.65
CA GLU A 335 2.84 -25.94 -7.56
C GLU A 335 4.26 -26.41 -7.23
N GLN A 336 5.05 -26.78 -8.24
CA GLN A 336 6.43 -27.22 -8.05
C GLN A 336 7.32 -26.13 -7.46
N TYR A 337 7.20 -24.89 -7.92
CA TYR A 337 7.97 -23.76 -7.38
C TYR A 337 7.64 -23.52 -5.92
N ILE A 338 6.36 -23.45 -5.55
CA ILE A 338 5.95 -23.26 -4.15
C ILE A 338 6.39 -24.44 -3.28
N ALA A 339 6.28 -25.68 -3.78
CA ALA A 339 6.71 -26.87 -3.04
C ALA A 339 8.22 -26.91 -2.76
N THR A 340 9.05 -26.28 -3.58
CA THR A 340 10.52 -26.44 -3.55
C THR A 340 11.29 -25.18 -3.16
N CYS A 341 10.72 -23.98 -3.32
CA CYS A 341 11.39 -22.73 -2.98
C CYS A 341 11.71 -22.65 -1.48
N SER A 342 12.65 -21.79 -1.09
CA SER A 342 13.04 -21.57 0.30
C SER A 342 11.83 -21.28 1.19
N SER A 343 11.84 -21.77 2.43
CA SER A 343 10.71 -21.57 3.35
C SER A 343 10.45 -20.08 3.59
N LEU A 344 9.24 -19.63 3.23
CA LEU A 344 8.85 -18.23 3.28
C LEU A 344 8.33 -17.85 4.67
N SER A 345 8.58 -16.60 5.05
CA SER A 345 7.97 -15.98 6.23
C SER A 345 6.67 -15.25 5.89
N SER A 346 6.52 -14.79 4.65
CA SER A 346 5.30 -14.17 4.14
C SER A 346 4.97 -14.71 2.75
N LEU A 347 3.74 -15.14 2.56
CA LEU A 347 3.21 -15.58 1.27
C LEU A 347 1.89 -14.88 1.00
N SER A 348 1.80 -14.21 -0.14
CA SER A 348 0.58 -13.58 -0.65
C SER A 348 0.30 -14.08 -2.05
N LEU A 349 -0.78 -14.84 -2.23
CA LEU A 349 -1.17 -15.38 -3.53
C LEU A 349 -2.59 -14.94 -3.87
N TRP A 350 -2.69 -14.26 -5.01
CA TRP A 350 -3.97 -13.89 -5.62
C TRP A 350 -4.29 -14.89 -6.73
N SER A 351 -5.55 -15.34 -6.79
CA SER A 351 -6.05 -16.36 -7.72
C SER A 351 -5.28 -17.68 -7.64
N TRP A 352 -5.08 -18.16 -6.42
CA TRP A 352 -4.17 -19.25 -6.09
C TRP A 352 -4.80 -20.63 -6.28
N ARG A 353 -6.12 -20.76 -6.07
CA ARG A 353 -6.90 -21.97 -6.32
C ARG A 353 -6.71 -22.42 -7.75
N GLY A 354 -6.50 -23.72 -7.93
CA GLY A 354 -6.17 -24.35 -9.23
C GLY A 354 -4.73 -24.16 -9.70
N GLY A 355 -3.91 -23.37 -9.00
CA GLY A 355 -2.49 -23.17 -9.31
C GLY A 355 -1.57 -23.73 -8.24
N VAL A 356 -1.98 -23.65 -6.97
CA VAL A 356 -1.28 -24.30 -5.86
C VAL A 356 -2.27 -24.86 -4.85
N SER A 357 -1.94 -26.02 -4.28
CA SER A 357 -2.76 -26.63 -3.21
C SER A 357 -2.43 -26.03 -1.83
N LEU A 358 -3.44 -25.91 -0.97
CA LEU A 358 -3.22 -25.44 0.41
C LEU A 358 -2.27 -26.38 1.16
N SER A 359 -2.42 -27.70 0.96
CA SER A 359 -1.53 -28.71 1.56
C SER A 359 -0.07 -28.48 1.22
N THR A 360 0.25 -28.12 -0.02
CA THR A 360 1.63 -27.83 -0.45
C THR A 360 2.17 -26.59 0.24
N ILE A 361 1.37 -25.52 0.33
CA ILE A 361 1.74 -24.31 1.06
C ILE A 361 2.04 -24.63 2.53
N LEU A 362 1.14 -25.35 3.20
CA LEU A 362 1.27 -25.67 4.62
C LEU A 362 2.44 -26.61 4.91
N ALA A 363 2.63 -27.63 4.08
CA ALA A 363 3.73 -28.58 4.24
C ALA A 363 5.10 -27.91 4.08
N ARG A 364 5.24 -26.99 3.12
CA ARG A 364 6.53 -26.36 2.81
C ARG A 364 6.83 -25.13 3.67
N HIS A 365 5.82 -24.31 3.94
CA HIS A 365 6.02 -22.98 4.53
C HIS A 365 5.38 -22.83 5.91
N GLY A 366 4.49 -23.73 6.33
CA GLY A 366 3.69 -23.54 7.54
C GLY A 366 4.51 -23.20 8.80
N SER A 367 5.61 -23.91 9.04
CA SER A 367 6.45 -23.71 10.23
C SER A 367 7.17 -22.36 10.31
N THR A 368 7.29 -21.64 9.18
CA THR A 368 7.98 -20.34 9.07
C THR A 368 7.03 -19.17 8.81
N LEU A 369 5.82 -19.41 8.32
CA LEU A 369 4.88 -18.34 7.97
C LEU A 369 4.46 -17.53 9.20
N THR A 370 4.69 -16.22 9.11
CA THR A 370 4.13 -15.20 9.99
C THR A 370 2.98 -14.45 9.32
N THR A 371 2.93 -14.45 7.99
CA THR A 371 1.92 -13.75 7.20
C THR A 371 1.45 -14.63 6.05
N LEU A 372 0.15 -14.88 5.96
CA LEU A 372 -0.48 -15.63 4.87
C LEU A 372 -1.65 -14.84 4.31
N HIS A 373 -1.55 -14.45 3.04
CA HIS A 373 -2.63 -13.83 2.30
C HIS A 373 -3.03 -14.71 1.13
N LEU A 374 -4.24 -15.25 1.19
CA LEU A 374 -4.85 -16.02 0.12
C LEU A 374 -6.06 -15.24 -0.35
N HIS A 375 -6.13 -14.92 -1.63
CA HIS A 375 -7.26 -14.16 -2.18
C HIS A 375 -7.66 -14.69 -3.54
N GLU A 376 -8.94 -14.91 -3.78
CA GLU A 376 -9.53 -15.27 -5.06
C GLU A 376 -10.18 -14.06 -5.72
N ARG A 377 -9.75 -13.78 -6.96
CA ARG A 377 -10.27 -12.65 -7.70
C ARG A 377 -11.70 -12.86 -8.17
N GLU A 378 -12.48 -11.79 -8.13
CA GLU A 378 -13.85 -11.72 -8.65
C GLU A 378 -13.85 -11.40 -10.15
N ASP A 379 -13.23 -12.28 -10.93
CA ASP A 379 -13.07 -12.09 -12.39
C ASP A 379 -14.18 -12.78 -13.21
N HIS A 380 -15.01 -13.63 -12.59
CA HIS A 380 -16.08 -14.37 -13.26
C HIS A 380 -17.45 -13.84 -12.85
N TRP A 381 -18.24 -13.41 -13.84
CA TRP A 381 -19.58 -12.83 -13.60
C TRP A 381 -20.64 -13.88 -13.23
N TYR A 382 -20.34 -15.16 -13.41
CA TYR A 382 -21.34 -16.24 -13.35
C TYR A 382 -20.98 -17.35 -12.35
N SER A 383 -19.93 -17.15 -11.55
CA SER A 383 -19.55 -18.09 -10.49
C SER A 383 -19.22 -17.32 -9.23
N LEU A 384 -19.45 -17.95 -8.08
CA LEU A 384 -18.85 -17.49 -6.84
C LEU A 384 -17.37 -17.86 -6.85
N ARG A 385 -16.57 -17.07 -6.14
CA ARG A 385 -15.17 -17.38 -5.86
C ARG A 385 -15.09 -18.56 -4.89
N ASP A 386 -14.02 -19.34 -5.01
CA ASP A 386 -13.71 -20.37 -4.02
C ASP A 386 -13.24 -19.72 -2.72
N THR A 387 -13.72 -20.24 -1.59
CA THR A 387 -13.39 -19.73 -0.25
C THR A 387 -12.75 -20.82 0.58
N LEU A 388 -12.19 -20.46 1.74
CA LEU A 388 -11.63 -21.46 2.66
C LEU A 388 -12.74 -22.10 3.50
N SER A 389 -12.71 -23.42 3.63
CA SER A 389 -13.56 -24.14 4.59
C SER A 389 -13.05 -24.00 6.02
N VAL A 390 -13.88 -24.40 6.99
CA VAL A 390 -13.49 -24.43 8.41
C VAL A 390 -12.35 -25.44 8.65
N GLU A 391 -12.34 -26.57 7.94
CA GLU A 391 -11.29 -27.59 7.99
C GLU A 391 -9.96 -27.06 7.44
N GLU A 392 -10.02 -26.26 6.37
CA GLU A 392 -8.85 -25.60 5.80
C GLU A 392 -8.28 -24.55 6.76
N LEU A 393 -9.14 -23.73 7.38
CA LEU A 393 -8.71 -22.79 8.44
C LEU A 393 -8.07 -23.52 9.63
N ARG A 394 -8.66 -24.64 10.05
CA ARG A 394 -8.09 -25.49 11.10
C ARG A 394 -6.70 -26.02 10.71
N SER A 395 -6.55 -26.44 9.47
CA SER A 395 -5.27 -26.93 8.92
C SER A 395 -4.22 -25.82 8.89
N ILE A 396 -4.59 -24.60 8.51
CA ILE A 396 -3.71 -23.42 8.58
C ILE A 396 -3.27 -23.18 10.02
N ARG A 397 -4.20 -23.13 10.98
CA ARG A 397 -3.87 -22.88 12.40
C ARG A 397 -2.89 -23.92 12.95
N GLN A 398 -3.11 -25.19 12.63
CA GLN A 398 -2.28 -26.30 13.11
C GLN A 398 -0.89 -26.30 12.48
N SER A 399 -0.80 -25.98 11.19
CA SER A 399 0.46 -26.03 10.43
C SER A 399 1.29 -24.75 10.58
N CYS A 400 0.67 -23.62 10.92
CA CYS A 400 1.29 -22.30 10.99
C CYS A 400 1.33 -21.73 12.42
N PRO A 401 2.15 -22.26 13.34
CA PRO A 401 2.16 -21.85 14.75
C PRO A 401 2.67 -20.42 14.98
N LYS A 402 3.36 -19.82 14.00
CA LYS A 402 3.92 -18.46 14.06
C LYS A 402 3.05 -17.42 13.34
N LEU A 403 1.90 -17.82 12.80
CA LEU A 403 1.05 -16.95 11.99
C LEU A 403 0.49 -15.80 12.82
N LYS A 404 0.79 -14.58 12.38
CA LYS A 404 0.34 -13.32 12.96
C LYS A 404 -0.64 -12.58 12.04
N GLU A 405 -0.56 -12.80 10.73
CA GLU A 405 -1.43 -12.11 9.78
C GLU A 405 -2.08 -13.12 8.84
N LEU A 406 -3.42 -13.09 8.76
CA LEU A 406 -4.19 -13.94 7.86
C LEU A 406 -5.11 -13.10 6.98
N THR A 407 -5.17 -13.41 5.69
CA THR A 407 -6.17 -12.90 4.76
C THR A 407 -6.78 -14.02 3.95
N PHE A 408 -8.10 -13.99 3.83
CA PHE A 408 -8.87 -14.96 3.05
C PHE A 408 -10.23 -14.38 2.62
N ASP A 409 -10.91 -15.13 1.75
CA ASP A 409 -12.22 -14.78 1.20
C ASP A 409 -13.35 -15.51 1.89
N VAL A 410 -14.50 -14.84 2.00
CA VAL A 410 -15.77 -15.36 2.51
C VAL A 410 -16.89 -14.96 1.58
N ASN A 411 -17.69 -15.91 1.10
CA ASN A 411 -18.86 -15.59 0.29
C ASN A 411 -20.05 -15.35 1.20
N ARG A 412 -20.91 -14.43 0.78
CA ARG A 412 -22.16 -14.15 1.48
C ARG A 412 -23.14 -15.29 1.31
N THR A 413 -23.65 -15.76 2.44
CA THR A 413 -24.71 -16.78 2.55
C THR A 413 -26.12 -16.17 2.53
N SER A 414 -26.21 -14.87 2.80
CA SER A 414 -27.48 -14.14 2.82
C SER A 414 -27.29 -12.67 2.43
N GLN A 415 -28.40 -12.02 2.10
CA GLN A 415 -28.44 -10.57 1.82
C GLN A 415 -28.06 -9.73 3.05
N LEU A 416 -28.33 -10.22 4.26
CA LEU A 416 -28.24 -9.42 5.49
C LEU A 416 -26.88 -9.52 6.17
N LEU A 417 -25.94 -10.31 5.64
CA LEU A 417 -24.59 -10.52 6.18
C LEU A 417 -24.64 -10.79 7.70
N ARG A 418 -25.43 -11.79 8.09
CA ARG A 418 -25.65 -12.11 9.51
C ARG A 418 -24.43 -12.81 10.10
N PHE A 419 -23.97 -12.36 11.25
CA PHE A 419 -22.77 -12.91 11.91
C PHE A 419 -22.93 -14.41 12.25
N GLU A 420 -24.14 -14.81 12.65
CA GLU A 420 -24.46 -16.17 13.11
C GLU A 420 -24.26 -17.21 12.01
N GLU A 421 -24.37 -16.82 10.74
CA GLU A 421 -24.18 -17.70 9.57
C GLU A 421 -22.72 -18.15 9.41
N TYR A 422 -21.78 -17.48 10.09
CA TYR A 422 -20.34 -17.77 10.05
C TYR A 422 -19.80 -18.29 11.39
N GLY A 423 -20.68 -18.72 12.31
CA GLY A 423 -20.31 -19.06 13.69
C GLY A 423 -19.14 -20.05 13.81
N ASP A 424 -19.15 -21.14 13.03
CA ASP A 424 -18.09 -22.17 13.06
C ASP A 424 -16.73 -21.62 12.60
N MET A 425 -16.75 -20.76 11.57
CA MET A 425 -15.56 -20.07 11.07
C MET A 425 -15.00 -19.11 12.12
N MET A 426 -15.86 -18.32 12.76
CA MET A 426 -15.47 -17.35 13.78
C MET A 426 -14.90 -18.04 15.02
N GLU A 427 -15.47 -19.17 15.41
CA GLU A 427 -14.95 -19.99 16.51
C GLU A 427 -13.57 -20.57 16.20
N GLU A 428 -13.32 -21.00 14.96
CA GLU A 428 -11.98 -21.44 14.56
C GLU A 428 -10.99 -20.27 14.51
N LEU A 429 -11.40 -19.10 13.98
CA LEU A 429 -10.57 -17.89 13.94
C LEU A 429 -10.18 -17.38 15.33
N ARG A 430 -11.09 -17.47 16.31
CA ARG A 430 -10.83 -17.11 17.72
C ARG A 430 -9.67 -17.91 18.34
N ARG A 431 -9.39 -19.11 17.82
CA ARG A 431 -8.30 -19.97 18.31
C ARG A 431 -6.93 -19.58 17.76
N PHE A 432 -6.87 -18.71 16.75
CA PHE A 432 -5.60 -18.21 16.26
C PHE A 432 -5.02 -17.14 17.19
N LYS A 433 -3.69 -16.96 17.13
CA LYS A 433 -2.97 -15.88 17.81
C LYS A 433 -2.60 -14.76 16.83
N LEU A 434 -3.56 -14.32 16.01
CA LEU A 434 -3.33 -13.30 14.99
C LEU A 434 -3.11 -11.91 15.61
N ASP A 435 -2.22 -11.12 15.03
CA ASP A 435 -2.14 -9.68 15.25
C ASP A 435 -3.01 -8.94 14.23
N LYS A 436 -3.18 -9.48 13.01
CA LYS A 436 -4.04 -8.92 11.97
C LYS A 436 -4.88 -9.99 11.27
N LEU A 437 -6.14 -9.67 11.03
CA LEU A 437 -7.08 -10.47 10.26
C LEU A 437 -7.70 -9.58 9.18
N GLN A 438 -7.70 -10.05 7.94
CA GLN A 438 -8.42 -9.40 6.86
C GLN A 438 -9.34 -10.39 6.15
N ILE A 439 -10.60 -10.02 5.99
CA ILE A 439 -11.61 -10.83 5.33
C ILE A 439 -12.09 -10.06 4.09
N TYR A 440 -11.98 -10.69 2.93
CA TYR A 440 -12.67 -10.21 1.74
C TYR A 440 -14.05 -10.82 1.70
N LEU A 441 -15.08 -10.00 1.51
CA LEU A 441 -16.46 -10.36 1.19
C LEU A 441 -16.70 -10.13 -0.29
N ASP A 442 -17.58 -10.92 -0.89
CA ASP A 442 -17.90 -10.76 -2.30
C ASP A 442 -18.62 -9.40 -2.47
N CYS A 443 -18.36 -8.68 -3.56
CA CYS A 443 -19.07 -7.41 -3.80
C CYS A 443 -20.37 -7.59 -4.58
N GLY A 444 -20.83 -8.83 -4.75
CA GLY A 444 -22.07 -9.13 -5.48
C GLY A 444 -21.93 -8.95 -6.99
N VAL A 445 -20.73 -9.14 -7.56
CA VAL A 445 -20.53 -9.07 -9.02
C VAL A 445 -21.56 -9.89 -9.81
N PRO A 446 -21.88 -11.15 -9.45
CA PRO A 446 -22.90 -11.90 -10.17
C PRO A 446 -24.30 -11.27 -10.08
N TRP A 447 -24.64 -10.67 -8.93
CA TRP A 447 -25.90 -9.95 -8.77
C TRP A 447 -25.93 -8.69 -9.63
N LEU A 448 -24.85 -7.91 -9.62
CA LEU A 448 -24.72 -6.69 -10.42
C LEU A 448 -24.76 -6.98 -11.94
N ALA A 449 -24.19 -8.12 -12.36
CA ALA A 449 -24.22 -8.54 -13.76
C ALA A 449 -25.65 -8.84 -14.25
N GLU A 450 -26.47 -9.46 -13.40
CA GLU A 450 -27.86 -9.85 -13.73
C GLU A 450 -28.86 -8.69 -13.50
N ALA A 451 -28.75 -7.99 -12.37
CA ALA A 451 -29.65 -6.91 -11.96
C ALA A 451 -29.32 -5.56 -12.62
N GLY A 452 -28.09 -5.36 -13.10
CA GLY A 452 -27.60 -4.12 -13.69
C GLY A 452 -28.36 -3.62 -14.93
N GLY A 453 -29.28 -4.42 -15.48
CA GLY A 453 -30.23 -4.02 -16.53
C GLY A 453 -31.66 -3.71 -16.05
N ARG A 454 -31.98 -3.81 -14.75
CA ARG A 454 -33.36 -3.81 -14.22
C ARG A 454 -33.61 -2.92 -12.98
N LEU A 455 -32.67 -2.07 -12.58
CA LEU A 455 -32.88 -1.14 -11.46
C LEU A 455 -33.82 0.01 -11.85
N ASP A 456 -35.08 -0.32 -12.13
CA ASP A 456 -36.19 0.62 -12.04
C ASP A 456 -36.56 0.73 -10.55
N ARG A 457 -36.33 1.93 -9.99
CA ARG A 457 -36.71 2.31 -8.62
C ARG A 457 -38.17 1.93 -8.37
N TYR A 458 -38.47 1.00 -7.47
CA TYR A 458 -39.65 0.97 -6.57
C TYR A 458 -39.67 -0.39 -5.86
N ASP A 459 -38.93 -0.55 -4.76
CA ASP A 459 -39.20 -1.63 -3.80
C ASP A 459 -39.07 -1.14 -2.36
N SER A 460 -40.03 -1.57 -1.54
CA SER A 460 -40.25 -1.09 -0.16
C SER A 460 -39.24 -1.70 0.82
N PRO A 461 -38.85 -0.96 1.89
CA PRO A 461 -37.81 -1.41 2.82
C PRO A 461 -38.23 -2.62 3.66
N VAL A 462 -37.34 -3.61 3.76
CA VAL A 462 -37.44 -4.73 4.71
C VAL A 462 -36.90 -4.27 6.06
N GLN A 463 -37.75 -4.23 7.09
CA GLN A 463 -37.33 -3.91 8.46
C GLN A 463 -36.73 -5.14 9.14
N ASP A 464 -35.46 -5.08 9.54
CA ASP A 464 -34.82 -6.06 10.44
C ASP A 464 -34.56 -5.43 11.82
N ARG A 465 -35.07 -6.07 12.87
CA ARG A 465 -35.03 -5.59 14.27
C ARG A 465 -33.89 -6.22 15.10
N ARG A 466 -32.92 -6.89 14.47
CA ARG A 466 -31.83 -7.61 15.17
C ARG A 466 -30.41 -7.11 14.90
N MET A 467 -30.22 -5.88 14.42
CA MET A 467 -28.88 -5.31 14.29
C MET A 467 -28.36 -4.81 15.65
N PRO A 468 -27.09 -5.05 16.01
CA PRO A 468 -26.46 -4.44 17.18
C PRO A 468 -26.58 -2.91 17.16
N ASP A 469 -26.59 -2.27 18.33
CA ASP A 469 -26.81 -0.82 18.52
C ASP A 469 -25.78 0.05 17.77
N VAL A 470 -25.99 0.25 16.47
CA VAL A 470 -25.34 1.31 15.70
C VAL A 470 -26.36 2.42 15.49
N LEU A 471 -26.07 3.61 16.03
CA LEU A 471 -26.98 4.75 16.01
C LEU A 471 -27.27 5.16 14.56
N GLU A 472 -28.54 5.40 14.22
CA GLU A 472 -28.92 5.75 12.84
C GLU A 472 -28.25 7.04 12.34
N ASP A 473 -28.02 8.00 13.25
CA ASP A 473 -27.30 9.25 12.97
C ASP A 473 -25.88 9.05 12.40
N ASP A 474 -25.31 7.85 12.58
CA ASP A 474 -23.97 7.48 12.14
C ASP A 474 -23.86 7.15 10.62
N PHE A 475 -24.94 6.98 9.85
CA PHE A 475 -24.83 6.51 8.45
C PHE A 475 -25.47 7.37 7.35
N PHE A 476 -26.05 8.52 7.67
CA PHE A 476 -26.78 9.39 6.74
C PHE A 476 -25.98 10.08 5.60
N TYR A 477 -24.69 9.82 5.44
CA TYR A 477 -23.82 10.61 4.53
C TYR A 477 -23.48 9.93 3.20
N CYS A 478 -23.70 8.63 3.04
CA CYS A 478 -23.50 7.93 1.77
C CYS A 478 -24.85 7.55 1.15
N SER A 479 -25.34 8.34 0.19
CA SER A 479 -26.59 8.04 -0.56
C SER A 479 -26.60 6.70 -1.33
N GLY A 480 -25.49 5.96 -1.31
CA GLY A 480 -25.35 4.63 -1.89
C GLY A 480 -25.72 3.51 -0.94
N ASP A 481 -25.85 3.80 0.36
CA ASP A 481 -26.13 2.81 1.39
C ASP A 481 -27.56 2.23 1.27
N ASP A 482 -28.51 3.08 0.89
CA ASP A 482 -29.92 2.71 0.75
C ASP A 482 -30.24 1.97 -0.56
N GLN A 483 -29.35 2.01 -1.55
CA GLN A 483 -29.64 1.50 -2.90
C GLN A 483 -29.82 -0.02 -2.94
N PHE A 484 -29.15 -0.74 -2.04
CA PHE A 484 -29.16 -2.21 -2.02
C PHE A 484 -29.93 -2.78 -0.82
N HIS A 485 -30.38 -1.94 0.11
CA HIS A 485 -31.03 -2.40 1.33
C HIS A 485 -32.32 -3.21 1.04
N SER A 486 -33.07 -2.82 0.00
CA SER A 486 -34.31 -3.50 -0.41
C SER A 486 -34.12 -4.50 -1.57
N ALA A 487 -32.91 -4.66 -2.09
CA ALA A 487 -32.67 -5.44 -3.29
C ALA A 487 -32.82 -6.95 -3.02
N SER A 488 -33.64 -7.66 -3.80
CA SER A 488 -33.78 -9.12 -3.62
C SER A 488 -32.60 -9.89 -4.25
N PRO A 489 -32.21 -11.05 -3.70
CA PRO A 489 -31.27 -11.96 -4.37
C PRO A 489 -31.77 -12.37 -5.75
N VAL A 490 -30.83 -12.67 -6.67
CA VAL A 490 -31.15 -13.11 -8.03
C VAL A 490 -30.60 -14.51 -8.26
N HIS A 491 -31.37 -15.33 -8.98
CA HIS A 491 -30.94 -16.66 -9.41
C HIS A 491 -30.22 -16.54 -10.73
N THR A 492 -28.91 -16.78 -10.71
CA THR A 492 -28.07 -16.78 -11.90
C THR A 492 -27.80 -18.22 -12.33
N ARG A 493 -27.79 -18.46 -13.64
CA ARG A 493 -27.32 -19.73 -14.20
C ARG A 493 -25.84 -19.57 -14.58
N PRO A 494 -24.95 -20.49 -14.17
CA PRO A 494 -23.59 -20.53 -14.66
C PRO A 494 -23.57 -20.59 -16.19
N ARG A 495 -22.55 -19.99 -16.81
CA ARG A 495 -22.36 -20.07 -18.27
C ARG A 495 -21.63 -21.39 -18.61
N PRO A 496 -21.98 -22.11 -19.69
CA PRO A 496 -21.26 -23.34 -20.08
C PRO A 496 -19.76 -23.04 -20.30
N PRO A 497 -18.84 -23.95 -19.91
CA PRO A 497 -18.97 -25.41 -19.93
C PRO A 497 -19.32 -26.08 -18.59
N ASP A 498 -19.60 -25.31 -17.54
CA ASP A 498 -20.03 -25.85 -16.25
C ASP A 498 -21.44 -26.47 -16.40
N ASN A 499 -21.50 -27.74 -16.81
CA ASN A 499 -22.70 -28.59 -16.93
C ASN A 499 -23.37 -28.88 -15.57
N ALA A 500 -23.28 -27.94 -14.64
CA ALA A 500 -23.95 -28.01 -13.36
C ALA A 500 -25.36 -27.42 -13.51
N ASP A 501 -26.39 -28.24 -13.28
CA ASP A 501 -27.77 -27.80 -13.02
C ASP A 501 -27.90 -26.95 -11.72
N HIS A 502 -26.79 -26.45 -11.18
CA HIS A 502 -26.75 -25.68 -9.95
C HIS A 502 -27.11 -24.22 -10.23
N VAL A 503 -28.32 -23.85 -9.80
CA VAL A 503 -28.75 -22.45 -9.75
C VAL A 503 -27.94 -21.73 -8.67
N LEU A 504 -27.21 -20.69 -9.07
CA LEU A 504 -26.45 -19.86 -8.15
C LEU A 504 -27.33 -18.74 -7.60
N VAL A 505 -27.42 -18.61 -6.28
CA VAL A 505 -28.08 -17.47 -5.63
C VAL A 505 -27.05 -16.36 -5.46
N ALA A 506 -27.22 -15.26 -6.21
CA ALA A 506 -26.37 -14.09 -6.10
C ALA A 506 -27.04 -13.03 -5.21
N HIS A 507 -26.28 -12.49 -4.25
CA HIS A 507 -26.77 -11.49 -3.30
C HIS A 507 -26.36 -10.07 -3.71
N PRO A 508 -27.23 -9.06 -3.50
CA PRO A 508 -26.87 -7.66 -3.76
C PRO A 508 -25.71 -7.21 -2.88
N PRO A 509 -24.95 -6.16 -3.25
CA PRO A 509 -23.92 -5.57 -2.37
C PRO A 509 -24.46 -5.25 -0.97
N SER A 510 -23.62 -5.46 0.05
CA SER A 510 -24.00 -5.21 1.45
C SER A 510 -23.94 -3.72 1.75
N SER A 511 -24.85 -3.24 2.60
CA SER A 511 -24.82 -1.87 3.09
C SER A 511 -23.62 -1.65 4.03
N ASN A 512 -23.14 -0.41 4.13
CA ASN A 512 -22.14 0.01 5.11
C ASN A 512 -22.58 -0.35 6.52
N LYS A 513 -23.88 -0.18 6.85
CA LYS A 513 -24.44 -0.58 8.15
C LYS A 513 -24.24 -2.09 8.41
N GLN A 514 -24.60 -2.94 7.44
CA GLN A 514 -24.39 -4.39 7.54
C GLN A 514 -22.91 -4.75 7.68
N MET A 515 -22.05 -4.15 6.85
CA MET A 515 -20.59 -4.34 6.89
C MET A 515 -20.01 -3.96 8.25
N CYS A 516 -20.47 -2.87 8.86
CA CYS A 516 -20.00 -2.42 10.16
C CYS A 516 -20.49 -3.28 11.32
N SER A 517 -21.77 -3.65 11.32
CA SER A 517 -22.28 -4.58 12.32
C SER A 517 -21.57 -5.92 12.26
N PHE A 518 -21.31 -6.44 11.05
CA PHE A 518 -20.53 -7.66 10.86
C PHE A 518 -19.08 -7.49 11.32
N LEU A 519 -18.43 -6.36 11.03
CA LEU A 519 -17.09 -6.01 11.53
C LEU A 519 -17.04 -6.01 13.05
N ILE A 520 -17.98 -5.32 13.72
CA ILE A 520 -18.02 -5.21 15.18
C ILE A 520 -18.22 -6.58 15.81
N ALA A 521 -19.17 -7.38 15.31
CA ALA A 521 -19.42 -8.72 15.82
C ALA A 521 -18.20 -9.63 15.65
N THR A 522 -17.57 -9.60 14.47
CA THR A 522 -16.33 -10.34 14.18
C THR A 522 -15.19 -9.90 15.08
N TRP A 523 -15.03 -8.59 15.30
CA TRP A 523 -14.03 -8.04 16.19
C TRP A 523 -14.22 -8.52 17.63
N LYS A 524 -15.44 -8.41 18.18
CA LYS A 524 -15.76 -8.87 19.53
C LYS A 524 -15.51 -10.36 19.67
N ALA A 525 -15.88 -11.18 18.67
CA ALA A 525 -15.70 -12.62 18.71
C ALA A 525 -14.22 -13.07 18.64
N VAL A 526 -13.42 -12.45 17.76
CA VAL A 526 -12.02 -12.87 17.51
C VAL A 526 -11.02 -12.18 18.44
N PHE A 527 -11.23 -10.90 18.74
CA PHE A 527 -10.28 -10.07 19.48
C PHE A 527 -10.80 -9.51 20.80
N GLY A 528 -12.12 -9.54 21.05
CA GLY A 528 -12.74 -8.84 22.18
C GLY A 528 -12.20 -9.24 23.56
N SER A 529 -11.83 -10.50 23.74
CA SER A 529 -11.26 -11.02 25.00
C SER A 529 -9.77 -10.74 25.19
N ARG A 530 -9.07 -10.21 24.17
CA ARG A 530 -7.63 -9.94 24.22
C ARG A 530 -7.41 -8.49 24.59
N THR A 531 -6.54 -8.23 25.54
CA THR A 531 -6.12 -6.87 25.96
C THR A 531 -4.79 -6.43 25.35
N GLU A 532 -4.01 -7.37 24.79
CA GLU A 532 -2.66 -7.12 24.28
C GLU A 532 -2.53 -7.38 22.78
N GLY A 533 -1.53 -6.74 22.17
CA GLY A 533 -1.20 -6.84 20.76
C GLY A 533 -1.95 -5.82 19.89
N THR A 534 -1.50 -5.72 18.64
CA THR A 534 -1.99 -4.73 17.66
C THR A 534 -3.48 -4.91 17.39
N ARG A 535 -3.92 -6.18 17.28
CA ARG A 535 -5.30 -6.60 17.01
C ARG A 535 -5.91 -5.74 15.89
N GLN A 536 -5.73 -6.09 14.64
CA GLN A 536 -6.32 -5.33 13.53
C GLN A 536 -7.28 -6.22 12.76
N LEU A 537 -8.52 -5.79 12.61
CA LEU A 537 -9.49 -6.44 11.73
C LEU A 537 -9.79 -5.53 10.54
N THR A 538 -9.74 -6.08 9.34
CA THR A 538 -10.15 -5.39 8.12
C THR A 538 -11.16 -6.24 7.37
N ILE A 539 -12.31 -5.68 7.02
CA ILE A 539 -13.29 -6.34 6.17
C ILE A 539 -13.45 -5.49 4.91
N LYS A 540 -13.29 -6.13 3.75
CA LYS A 540 -13.39 -5.49 2.43
C LYS A 540 -14.49 -6.15 1.64
N SER A 541 -15.46 -5.39 1.14
CA SER A 541 -16.33 -5.85 0.07
C SER A 541 -15.72 -5.44 -1.26
N GLY A 542 -15.38 -6.43 -2.08
CA GLY A 542 -14.72 -6.26 -3.38
C GLY A 542 -13.23 -5.95 -3.32
N GLU A 543 -12.62 -5.83 -4.51
CA GLU A 543 -11.19 -5.68 -4.72
C GLU A 543 -10.74 -4.20 -4.63
N TRP A 544 -10.36 -3.75 -3.44
CA TRP A 544 -9.89 -2.38 -3.16
C TRP A 544 -8.53 -2.07 -3.77
N GLU A 545 -7.74 -3.10 -4.07
CA GLU A 545 -6.41 -2.98 -4.65
C GLU A 545 -6.45 -2.62 -6.15
N ARG A 546 -7.62 -2.72 -6.78
CA ARG A 546 -7.80 -2.31 -8.18
C ARG A 546 -8.12 -0.82 -8.27
N LEU A 547 -7.49 -0.14 -9.22
CA LEU A 547 -7.86 1.24 -9.55
C LEU A 547 -9.31 1.33 -10.05
N ASN A 548 -9.75 0.32 -10.83
CA ASN A 548 -11.09 0.22 -11.36
C ASN A 548 -11.78 -1.06 -10.86
N THR A 549 -12.99 -0.94 -10.31
CA THR A 549 -13.93 -2.06 -10.16
C THR A 549 -14.03 -2.78 -11.51
N PRO A 550 -14.07 -4.12 -11.59
CA PRO A 550 -14.24 -4.82 -12.87
C PRO A 550 -15.46 -4.24 -13.61
N ILE A 551 -15.18 -3.37 -14.58
CA ILE A 551 -16.19 -2.55 -15.25
C ILE A 551 -16.98 -3.52 -16.12
N LEU A 552 -18.17 -3.88 -15.68
CA LEU A 552 -19.20 -4.33 -16.61
C LEU A 552 -19.43 -3.16 -17.59
N PRO A 553 -19.26 -3.34 -18.91
CA PRO A 553 -19.54 -2.28 -19.88
C PRO A 553 -20.97 -1.72 -19.75
N ARG A 554 -21.89 -2.53 -19.19
CA ARG A 554 -23.29 -2.20 -18.90
C ARG A 554 -23.50 -1.33 -17.65
N LEU A 555 -22.49 -1.19 -16.78
CA LEU A 555 -22.58 -0.43 -15.53
C LEU A 555 -21.89 0.94 -15.61
N ARG A 556 -21.63 1.47 -16.82
CA ARG A 556 -21.12 2.84 -16.99
C ARG A 556 -22.08 3.81 -16.29
N GLY A 557 -21.61 4.45 -15.21
CA GLY A 557 -22.39 5.40 -14.41
C GLY A 557 -22.89 4.86 -13.06
N GLN A 558 -22.73 3.56 -12.76
CA GLN A 558 -22.99 3.06 -11.41
C GLN A 558 -21.87 3.47 -10.44
N ARG A 559 -22.29 3.82 -9.23
CA ARG A 559 -21.42 4.18 -8.11
C ARG A 559 -20.54 2.99 -7.72
N ASP A 560 -19.32 3.26 -7.28
CA ASP A 560 -18.45 2.23 -6.74
C ASP A 560 -19.04 1.62 -5.45
N VAL A 561 -19.34 0.33 -5.50
CA VAL A 561 -19.94 -0.46 -4.42
C VAL A 561 -18.93 -0.99 -3.41
N ARG A 562 -17.63 -0.75 -3.63
CA ARG A 562 -16.58 -1.23 -2.73
C ARG A 562 -16.66 -0.51 -1.38
N VAL A 563 -16.58 -1.30 -0.30
CA VAL A 563 -16.58 -0.84 1.10
C VAL A 563 -15.40 -1.48 1.83
N CYS A 564 -14.62 -0.70 2.59
CA CYS A 564 -13.55 -1.18 3.44
C CYS A 564 -13.79 -0.68 4.85
N CYS A 565 -14.01 -1.60 5.78
CA CYS A 565 -14.15 -1.28 7.19
C CYS A 565 -12.95 -1.84 7.95
N ARG A 566 -12.43 -1.07 8.90
CA ARG A 566 -11.29 -1.45 9.73
C ARG A 566 -11.66 -1.26 11.19
N ALA A 567 -11.30 -2.20 12.05
CA ALA A 567 -11.39 -2.10 13.49
C ALA A 567 -10.01 -2.31 14.12
N TRP A 568 -9.74 -1.55 15.17
CA TRP A 568 -8.55 -1.69 16.02
C TRP A 568 -8.92 -1.32 17.47
N PRO A 569 -8.06 -1.62 18.45
CA PRO A 569 -8.38 -1.38 19.86
C PRO A 569 -8.69 0.09 20.13
N HIS A 570 -9.59 0.32 21.07
CA HIS A 570 -9.84 1.67 21.58
C HIS A 570 -8.57 2.27 22.19
N GLN A 571 -8.41 3.60 22.13
CA GLN A 571 -7.22 4.29 22.67
C GLN A 571 -7.01 4.09 24.18
N ARG A 572 -8.09 3.75 24.89
CA ARG A 572 -8.04 3.36 26.28
C ARG A 572 -8.04 1.84 26.37
N ASP A 573 -6.96 1.28 26.89
CA ASP A 573 -6.75 -0.17 27.04
C ASP A 573 -7.73 -0.84 28.03
N ASP A 574 -8.42 -0.06 28.86
CA ASP A 574 -9.37 -0.54 29.86
C ASP A 574 -10.77 -0.86 29.29
N MET A 575 -11.08 -0.39 28.09
CA MET A 575 -12.39 -0.64 27.45
C MET A 575 -12.34 -1.92 26.61
N GLN A 576 -12.45 -3.06 27.30
CA GLN A 576 -12.60 -4.38 26.67
C GLN A 576 -13.83 -4.39 25.75
N GLU A 577 -13.74 -5.14 24.64
CA GLU A 577 -14.79 -5.25 23.61
C GLU A 577 -15.12 -3.97 22.82
N VAL A 578 -14.53 -2.83 23.15
CA VAL A 578 -14.68 -1.56 22.43
C VAL A 578 -13.55 -1.41 21.42
N CYS A 579 -13.89 -1.03 20.18
CA CYS A 579 -12.94 -0.72 19.12
C CYS A 579 -13.18 0.66 18.51
N GLU A 580 -12.10 1.22 17.95
CA GLU A 580 -12.23 2.28 16.96
C GLU A 580 -12.46 1.67 15.59
N ILE A 581 -13.31 2.32 14.81
CA ILE A 581 -13.71 1.88 13.49
C ILE A 581 -13.39 2.97 12.48
N GLU A 582 -12.85 2.57 11.33
CA GLU A 582 -12.76 3.38 10.11
C GLU A 582 -13.57 2.71 9.02
N ILE A 583 -14.46 3.48 8.38
CA ILE A 583 -15.11 3.07 7.14
C ILE A 583 -14.58 3.94 6.01
N VAL A 584 -14.25 3.29 4.90
CA VAL A 584 -13.88 3.91 3.65
C VAL A 584 -14.79 3.33 2.56
N CYS A 585 -15.45 4.19 1.78
CA CYS A 585 -16.26 3.76 0.62
C CYS A 585 -16.07 4.73 -0.56
N CYS A 586 -16.59 4.36 -1.72
CA CYS A 586 -16.53 5.17 -2.95
C CYS A 586 -15.09 5.59 -3.31
N GLN A 587 -14.18 4.61 -3.46
CA GLN A 587 -12.76 4.85 -3.78
C GLN A 587 -12.00 5.72 -2.76
N GLY A 588 -12.55 5.89 -1.56
CA GLY A 588 -11.93 6.72 -0.52
C GLY A 588 -12.40 8.17 -0.50
N GLU A 589 -13.39 8.54 -1.31
CA GLU A 589 -14.03 9.85 -1.23
C GLU A 589 -14.76 10.06 0.10
N HIS A 590 -15.34 8.99 0.63
CA HIS A 590 -16.00 9.01 1.93
C HIS A 590 -15.19 8.22 2.94
N LYS A 591 -14.88 8.87 4.05
CA LYS A 591 -14.13 8.30 5.16
C LYS A 591 -14.76 8.72 6.48
N ARG A 592 -14.96 7.75 7.38
CA ARG A 592 -15.60 8.00 8.68
C ARG A 592 -14.88 7.26 9.79
N HIS A 593 -14.80 7.88 10.96
CA HIS A 593 -14.25 7.31 12.18
C HIS A 593 -15.24 7.42 13.32
N PHE A 594 -15.41 6.35 14.08
CA PHE A 594 -16.24 6.32 15.28
C PHE A 594 -15.83 5.14 16.18
N THR A 595 -16.23 5.20 17.43
CA THR A 595 -16.00 4.14 18.41
C THR A 595 -17.22 3.22 18.47
N SER A 596 -17.01 1.90 18.51
CA SER A 596 -18.09 0.93 18.71
C SER A 596 -18.73 1.14 20.09
N LYS A 597 -20.06 1.12 20.16
CA LYS A 597 -20.75 1.08 21.46
C LYS A 597 -21.02 -0.35 21.91
#